data_AF-A0A977Q201-F1
#
_entry.id   AF-A0A977Q201-F1
#
_cell.length_a   1.000
_cell.length_b   1.000
_cell.length_c   1.000
_cell.angle_alpha   90.00
_cell.angle_beta   90.00
_cell.angle_gamma   90.00
#
_symmetry.space_group_name_H-M   'P 1'
#
loop_
_entity.id
_entity.type
_entity.pdbx_description
1 polymer ?
#
loop_
_entity_poly.entity_id
_entity_poly.type
_entity_poly.pdbx_seq_one_letter_code
_entity_poly.pdbx_strand_id
1 'polypeptide(L)'
;MKKIVFIIILLASASSSFAQCAMCRTQLENNISNGDIGIAAGINFGILYLFVAPYLAIGALAFFWYRSSKRNEKKFSSSDLAM
;
A
#
# COMPACT_ATOMS: atom_id res chain seq x y z
N MET A 1 -10.72 -14.41 28.01
CA MET A 1 -12.16 -14.34 27.71
C MET A 1 -12.56 -12.98 27.13
N LYS A 2 -12.52 -11.87 27.88
CA LYS A 2 -13.00 -10.54 27.41
C LYS A 2 -12.28 -10.00 26.15
N LYS A 3 -10.95 -10.13 26.08
CA LYS A 3 -10.15 -9.70 24.91
C LYS A 3 -10.46 -10.50 23.64
N ILE A 4 -10.71 -11.81 23.80
CA ILE A 4 -11.03 -12.70 22.68
C ILE A 4 -12.43 -12.39 22.16
N VAL A 5 -13.41 -12.20 23.06
CA VAL A 5 -14.78 -11.77 22.68
C VAL A 5 -14.76 -10.42 21.96
N PHE A 6 -13.96 -9.46 22.43
CA PHE A 6 -13.79 -8.16 21.77
C PHE A 6 -13.22 -8.28 20.35
N ILE A 7 -12.19 -9.11 20.16
CA ILE A 7 -11.59 -9.37 18.85
C ILE A 7 -12.60 -10.04 17.90
N ILE A 8 -13.37 -11.00 18.39
CA ILE A 8 -14.40 -11.71 17.59
C ILE A 8 -15.51 -10.74 17.14
N ILE A 9 -15.93 -9.83 18.02
CA ILE A 9 -16.92 -8.78 17.69
C ILE A 9 -16.37 -7.81 16.63
N LEU A 10 -15.09 -7.43 16.74
CA LEU A 10 -14.43 -6.56 15.77
C LEU A 10 -14.34 -7.21 14.39
N LEU A 11 -13.97 -8.50 14.33
CA LEU A 11 -13.92 -9.25 13.07
C LEU A 11 -15.31 -9.50 12.47
N ALA A 12 -16.33 -9.72 13.31
CA ALA A 12 -17.72 -9.88 12.85
C ALA A 12 -18.33 -8.56 12.33
N SER A 13 -17.77 -7.41 12.72
CA SER A 13 -18.17 -6.08 12.21
C SER A 13 -17.56 -5.73 10.84
N ALA A 14 -16.67 -6.58 10.31
CA ALA A 14 -16.14 -6.44 8.96
C ALA A 14 -17.20 -6.86 7.93
N SER A 15 -18.18 -6.00 7.71
CA SER A 15 -19.15 -6.14 6.62
C SER A 15 -18.49 -5.92 5.26
N SER A 16 -19.06 -6.52 4.22
CA SER A 16 -18.63 -6.36 2.83
C SER A 16 -18.57 -4.87 2.48
N SER A 17 -17.36 -4.35 2.31
CA SER A 17 -17.08 -2.96 1.92
C SER A 17 -17.64 -2.67 0.53
N PHE A 18 -18.94 -2.36 0.45
CA PHE A 18 -19.43 -1.45 -0.59
C PHE A 18 -18.88 -0.07 -0.25
N ALA A 19 -17.87 0.35 -1.02
CA ALA A 19 -17.13 1.62 -0.98
C ALA A 19 -17.51 2.56 0.19
N GLN A 20 -16.88 2.35 1.36
CA GLN A 20 -17.05 3.13 2.60
C GLN A 20 -16.39 4.52 2.55
N CYS A 21 -16.05 5.03 1.38
CA CYS A 21 -15.42 6.34 1.25
C CYS A 21 -16.43 7.30 0.63
N ALA A 22 -17.14 8.07 1.47
CA ALA A 22 -17.91 9.23 1.03
C ALA A 22 -17.07 10.17 0.13
N MET A 23 -15.76 10.26 0.39
CA MET A 23 -14.78 10.97 -0.44
C MET A 23 -14.67 10.45 -1.88
N CYS A 24 -14.65 9.13 -2.08
CA CYS A 24 -14.54 8.55 -3.42
C CYS A 24 -15.84 8.77 -4.21
N ARG A 25 -16.99 8.71 -3.53
CA ARG A 25 -18.30 8.96 -4.15
C ARG A 25 -18.48 10.43 -4.56
N THR A 26 -18.14 11.39 -3.70
CA THR A 26 -18.25 12.82 -4.01
C THR A 26 -17.35 13.21 -5.18
N GLN A 27 -16.12 12.70 -5.24
CA GLN A 27 -15.24 12.94 -6.39
C GLN A 27 -15.81 12.32 -7.68
N LEU A 28 -16.36 11.11 -7.62
CA LEU A 28 -17.01 10.48 -8.78
C LEU A 28 -18.20 11.27 -9.29
N GLU A 29 -19.14 11.63 -8.41
CA GLU A 29 -20.34 12.40 -8.77
C GLU A 29 -19.95 13.76 -9.35
N ASN A 30 -18.91 14.42 -8.82
CA ASN A 30 -18.38 15.66 -9.39
C ASN A 30 -17.78 15.46 -10.80
N ASN A 31 -17.04 14.38 -11.06
CA ASN A 31 -16.46 14.12 -12.40
C ASN A 31 -17.56 13.78 -13.42
N ILE A 32 -18.57 13.01 -13.04
CA ILE A 32 -19.75 12.69 -13.87
C ILE A 32 -20.57 13.94 -14.19
N SER A 33 -20.82 14.81 -13.20
CA SER A 33 -21.59 16.04 -13.40
C SER A 33 -20.91 17.03 -14.35
N ASN A 34 -19.58 16.95 -14.49
CA ASN A 34 -18.78 17.73 -15.43
C ASN A 34 -18.64 17.07 -16.83
N GLY A 35 -19.33 15.95 -17.08
CA GLY A 35 -19.37 15.27 -18.39
C GLY A 35 -18.27 14.22 -18.61
N ASP A 36 -17.41 13.96 -17.63
CA ASP A 36 -16.34 12.97 -17.74
C ASP A 36 -16.74 11.61 -17.15
N ILE A 37 -17.60 10.92 -17.91
CA ILE A 37 -18.17 9.61 -17.57
C ILE A 37 -17.12 8.50 -17.58
N GLY A 38 -15.99 8.69 -18.26
CA GLY A 38 -14.91 7.69 -18.40
C GLY A 38 -14.16 7.46 -17.08
N ILE A 39 -14.03 8.48 -16.25
CA ILE A 39 -13.38 8.40 -14.93
C ILE A 39 -14.21 7.56 -13.94
N ALA A 40 -15.53 7.49 -14.13
CA ALA A 40 -16.41 6.73 -13.26
C ALA A 40 -16.26 5.20 -13.38
N ALA A 41 -15.99 4.70 -14.59
CA ALA A 41 -15.79 3.28 -14.83
C ALA A 41 -14.45 2.77 -14.27
N GLY A 42 -13.45 3.65 -14.12
CA GLY A 42 -12.06 3.27 -13.84
C GLY A 42 -11.63 3.31 -12.37
N ILE A 43 -12.49 3.69 -11.42
CA ILE A 43 -12.00 4.06 -10.08
C ILE A 43 -11.42 2.90 -9.27
N ASN A 44 -11.91 1.66 -9.48
CA ASN A 44 -11.32 0.47 -8.86
C ASN A 44 -9.86 0.26 -9.32
N PHE A 45 -9.60 0.57 -10.59
CA PHE A 45 -8.25 0.54 -11.15
C PHE A 45 -7.41 1.70 -10.61
N GLY A 46 -8.02 2.88 -10.43
CA GLY A 46 -7.38 4.05 -9.81
C GLY A 46 -6.94 3.80 -8.36
N ILE A 47 -7.77 3.13 -7.55
CA ILE A 47 -7.42 2.76 -6.17
C ILE A 47 -6.24 1.79 -6.16
N LEU A 48 -6.28 0.74 -6.99
CA LEU A 48 -5.16 -0.20 -7.11
C LEU A 48 -3.87 0.51 -7.57
N TYR A 49 -3.97 1.44 -8.51
CA TYR A 49 -2.83 2.21 -9.00
C TYR A 49 -2.19 3.09 -7.90
N LEU A 50 -3.01 3.76 -7.09
CA LEU A 50 -2.55 4.57 -5.96
C LEU A 50 -1.88 3.73 -4.86
N PHE A 51 -2.36 2.51 -4.62
CA PHE A 51 -1.72 1.60 -3.67
C PHE A 51 -0.42 1.00 -4.20
N VAL A 52 -0.30 0.75 -5.51
CA VAL A 52 0.93 0.21 -6.12
C VAL A 52 2.13 1.14 -5.90
N ALA A 53 1.93 2.46 -5.95
CA ALA A 53 3.01 3.43 -5.78
C ALA A 53 3.79 3.32 -4.44
N PRO A 54 3.15 3.34 -3.25
CA PRO A 54 3.87 3.18 -1.98
C PRO A 54 4.53 1.79 -1.84
N TYR A 55 3.93 0.72 -2.37
CA TYR A 55 4.56 -0.61 -2.32
C TYR A 55 5.84 -0.67 -3.17
N LEU A 56 5.82 -0.09 -4.37
CA LEU A 56 7.01 0.00 -5.23
C LEU A 56 8.11 0.86 -4.60
N ALA A 57 7.74 1.98 -3.99
CA ALA A 57 8.70 2.85 -3.30
C ALA A 57 9.41 2.11 -2.16
N ILE A 58 8.66 1.39 -1.32
CA ILE A 58 9.23 0.57 -0.24
C ILE A 58 10.11 -0.55 -0.80
N GLY A 59 9.67 -1.23 -1.86
CA GLY A 59 10.46 -2.27 -2.52
C GLY A 59 11.79 -1.76 -3.07
N ALA A 60 11.79 -0.58 -3.69
CA ALA A 60 13.00 0.07 -4.19
C ALA A 60 13.96 0.42 -3.03
N LEU A 61 13.45 1.05 -1.96
CA LEU A 61 14.25 1.40 -0.78
C LEU A 61 14.87 0.16 -0.14
N ALA A 62 14.08 -0.91 0.03
CA ALA A 62 14.56 -2.18 0.57
C ALA A 62 15.64 -2.82 -0.32
N PHE A 63 15.45 -2.79 -1.65
CA PHE A 63 16.44 -3.31 -2.60
C PHE A 63 17.76 -2.54 -2.55
N PHE A 64 17.71 -1.19 -2.55
CA PHE A 64 18.91 -0.36 -2.46
C PHE A 64 19.63 -0.56 -1.12
N TRP A 65 18.89 -0.66 -0.01
CA TRP A 65 19.47 -0.90 1.30
C TRP A 65 20.14 -2.28 1.38
N TYR A 66 19.48 -3.33 0.91
CA TYR A 66 20.05 -4.69 0.87
C TYR A 66 21.31 -4.75 0.01
N ARG A 67 21.31 -4.11 -1.16
CA ARG A 67 22.48 -4.05 -2.05
C ARG A 67 23.65 -3.28 -1.41
N SER A 68 23.37 -2.21 -0.68
CA SER A 68 24.39 -1.45 0.05
C SER A 68 24.98 -2.25 1.21
N SER A 69 24.12 -2.88 2.01
CA SER A 69 24.55 -3.73 3.15
C SER A 69 25.47 -4.87 2.68
N LYS A 70 25.09 -5.60 1.63
CA LYS A 70 25.88 -6.71 1.07
C LYS A 70 27.22 -6.26 0.46
N ARG A 71 27.34 -5.01 0.02
CA ARG A 71 28.64 -4.44 -0.42
C ARG A 71 29.55 -4.14 0.77
N ASN A 72 28.98 -3.72 1.89
CA ASN A 72 29.73 -3.44 3.11
C ASN A 72 30.22 -4.72 3.80
N GLU A 73 29.43 -5.80 3.78
CA GLU A 73 29.86 -7.13 4.28
C GLU A 73 31.09 -7.66 3.52
N LYS A 74 31.11 -7.54 2.19
CA LYS A 74 32.30 -7.93 1.38
C LYS A 74 33.52 -7.05 1.65
N LYS A 75 33.30 -5.78 1.98
CA LYS A 75 34.38 -4.82 2.28
C LYS A 75 35.02 -5.16 3.63
N PHE A 76 34.22 -5.46 4.65
CA PHE A 76 34.68 -5.86 5.98
C PHE A 76 35.52 -7.15 5.93
N SER A 77 35.02 -8.18 5.25
CA SER A 77 35.74 -9.46 5.07
C SER A 77 37.03 -9.33 4.23
N SER A 78 37.18 -8.32 3.37
CA SER A 78 38.41 -8.10 2.60
C SER A 78 39.44 -7.25 3.36
N SER A 79 38.99 -6.38 4.28
CA SER A 79 39.88 -5.62 5.17
C SER A 79 40.44 -6.47 6.32
N ASP A 80 39.72 -7.50 6.78
CA ASP A 80 40.25 -8.50 7.73
C ASP A 80 41.30 -9.43 7.11
N LEU A 81 41.33 -9.55 5.77
CA LEU A 81 42.31 -10.35 5.01
C LEU A 81 43.56 -9.55 4.58
N ALA A 82 43.59 -8.25 4.87
CA ALA A 82 44.68 -7.34 4.54
C ALA A 82 45.45 -6.81 5.77
N MET A 83 45.14 -7.35 6.96
CA MET A 83 45.93 -7.25 8.19
C MET A 83 46.50 -8.64 8.51
#